data_AF-A0A7V5U309-F1
#
_entry.id   AF-A0A7V5U309-F1
#
_cell.length_a   1.000
_cell.length_b   1.000
_cell.length_c   1.000
_cell.angle_alpha   90.00
_cell.angle_beta   90.00
_cell.angle_gamma   90.00
#
_symmetry.space_group_name_H-M   'P 1'
#
loop_
_entity.id
_entity.type
_entity.pdbx_description
1 polymer ?
#
loop_
_entity_poly.entity_id
_entity_poly.type
_entity_poly.pdbx_seq_one_letter_code
_entity_poly.pdbx_strand_id
1 'polypeptide(L)' 'MVALRNVVIHQYFGVDLENIWKIITEDLPDLEEKVRSILET' A
#
# COMPACT_ATOMS: atom_id res chain seq x y z
N MET A 1 -8.73 8.44 0.49
CA MET A 1 -8.74 7.29 -0.45
C MET A 1 -8.92 6.01 0.37
N VAL A 2 -10.02 5.26 0.17
CA VAL A 2 -10.32 4.00 0.89
C VAL A 2 -10.52 2.83 -0.10
N ALA A 3 -10.16 3.02 -1.37
CA ALA A 3 -10.52 2.09 -2.45
C ALA A 3 -9.75 0.77 -2.36
N LEU A 4 -8.42 0.81 -2.26
CA LEU A 4 -7.57 -0.39 -2.33
C LEU A 4 -7.91 -1.41 -1.24
N ARG A 5 -7.89 -0.99 0.03
CA ARG A 5 -8.20 -1.83 1.18
C ARG A 5 -9.60 -2.48 1.06
N ASN A 6 -10.58 -1.74 0.54
CA ASN A 6 -11.92 -2.28 0.35
C ASN A 6 -11.97 -3.35 -0.75
N VAL A 7 -11.25 -3.16 -1.85
CA VAL A 7 -11.15 -4.17 -2.91
C VAL A 7 -10.43 -5.42 -2.40
N VAL A 8 -9.27 -5.25 -1.76
CA VAL A 8 -8.47 -6.37 -1.24
C VAL A 8 -9.24 -7.23 -0.23
N ILE A 9 -10.04 -6.61 0.66
CA ILE A 9 -10.74 -7.33 1.73
C ILE A 9 -12.11 -7.84 1.29
N HIS A 10 -12.86 -7.07 0.51
CA HIS A 10 -14.28 -7.36 0.24
C HIS A 10 -14.55 -7.81 -1.20
N GLN A 11 -13.58 -7.69 -2.12
CA GLN A 11 -13.72 -8.03 -3.54
C GLN A 11 -12.45 -8.74 -4.04
N TYR A 12 -12.04 -9.81 -3.35
CA TYR A 12 -10.76 -10.49 -3.58
C TYR A 12 -10.54 -10.98 -5.03
N PHE A 13 -11.61 -11.32 -5.78
CA PHE A 13 -11.52 -11.64 -7.20
C PHE A 13 -11.21 -10.44 -8.12
N GLY A 14 -11.41 -9.22 -7.64
CA GLY A 14 -11.11 -7.98 -8.34
C GLY A 14 -9.75 -7.39 -7.98
N VAL A 15 -8.89 -8.14 -7.30
CA VAL A 15 -7.55 -7.67 -6.92
C VAL A 15 -6.62 -7.78 -8.13
N ASP A 16 -6.06 -6.64 -8.50
CA ASP A 16 -4.99 -6.54 -9.49
C ASP A 16 -3.64 -6.77 -8.82
N LEU A 17 -3.04 -7.95 -9.04
CA LEU A 17 -1.80 -8.35 -8.40
C LEU A 17 -0.59 -7.55 -8.89
N GLU A 18 -0.59 -7.04 -10.12
CA GLU A 18 0.51 -6.21 -10.63
C GLU A 18 0.53 -4.86 -9.91
N ASN A 19 -0.64 -4.27 -9.71
CA ASN A 19 -0.77 -3.04 -8.94
C ASN A 19 -0.42 -3.25 -7.47
N ILE A 20 -0.84 -4.38 -6.86
CA ILE A 20 -0.41 -4.72 -5.49
C ILE A 20 1.11 -4.87 -5.39
N TRP A 21 1.73 -5.53 -6.37
CA TRP A 21 3.18 -5.69 -6.39
C TRP A 21 3.89 -4.34 -6.42
N LYS A 22 3.49 -3.42 -7.29
CA LYS A 22 4.04 -2.05 -7.35
C LYS A 22 3.88 -1.31 -6.03
N ILE A 23 2.70 -1.37 -5.41
CA ILE A 23 2.47 -0.74 -4.11
C ILE A 23 3.43 -1.29 -3.05
N ILE A 24 3.69 -2.59 -3.05
CA ILE A 24 4.61 -3.23 -2.10
C ILE A 24 6.06 -2.84 -2.38
N THR A 25 6.48 -2.76 -3.65
CA THR A 25 7.88 -2.55 -4.02
C THR A 25 8.29 -1.10 -4.19
N GLU A 26 7.34 -0.19 -4.43
CA GLU A 26 7.60 1.22 -4.75
C GLU A 26 6.99 2.15 -3.68
N ASP A 27 5.68 2.06 -3.45
CA ASP A 27 4.98 3.03 -2.56
C ASP A 27 5.21 2.77 -1.07
N LEU A 28 5.25 1.49 -0.67
CA LEU A 28 5.36 1.10 0.74
C LEU A 28 6.73 1.44 1.36
N PRO A 29 7.88 1.22 0.68
CA PRO A 29 9.18 1.68 1.17
C PRO A 29 9.23 3.20 1.38
N ASP A 30 8.73 3.97 0.42
CA ASP A 30 8.66 5.43 0.51
C ASP A 30 7.83 5.89 1.72
N LEU A 31 6.72 5.19 2.02
CA LEU A 31 5.91 5.46 3.19
C LEU A 31 6.65 5.11 4.48
N GLU A 32 7.35 3.96 4.51
CA GLU A 32 8.14 3.54 5.65
C GLU A 32 9.21 4.58 6.01
N GLU A 33 9.97 5.09 5.04
CA GLU A 33 10.98 6.12 5.26
C GLU A 33 10.38 7.40 5.85
N LYS A 34 9.24 7.86 5.31
CA LYS A 34 8.53 9.05 5.81
C LYS A 34 8.05 8.84 7.25
N VAL A 35 7.53 7.66 7.57
CA VAL A 35 7.10 7.34 8.95
C VAL A 35 8.30 7.30 9.89
N ARG A 36 9.42 6.70 9.49
CA ARG A 36 10.65 6.68 10.28
C ARG A 36 11.16 8.09 10.58
N SER A 37 11.18 8.97 9.57
CA SER A 37 11.56 10.38 9.73
C SER A 37 10.71 11.10 10.79
N ILE A 38 9.41 10.81 10.88
CA ILE A 38 8.53 11.42 11.88
C ILE A 38 8.86 10.90 13.30
N LEU A 39 9.24 9.63 13.43
CA LEU A 39 9.55 8.99 14.71
C LEU A 39 10.95 9.32 15.24
N GLU A 40 11.86 9.79 14.39
CA GLU A 40 13.22 10.24 14.77
C GLU A 40 13.25 11.66 15.34
N THR A 41 12.09 12.32 15.47
CA THR A 41 11.91 13.63 16.14
C THR A 41 11.51 13.44 17.61
#